data_AF-B0R8Z0-F1
#
_entry.id   AF-B0R8Z0-F1
#
_cell.length_a   1.000
_cell.length_b   1.000
_cell.length_c   1.000
_cell.angle_alpha   90.00
_cell.angle_beta   90.00
_cell.angle_gamma   90.00
#
_symmetry.space_group_name_H-M   'P 1'
#
loop_
_entity.id
_entity.type
_entity.pdbx_description
1 polymer ?
#
loop_
_entity_poly.entity_id
_entity_poly.type
_entity_poly.pdbx_seq_one_letter_code
_entity_poly.pdbx_strand_id
1 'polypeptide(L)'
;MPSEQACCEDYVTQRPEAYKREVVVGNTLLRDTDHITDGAEGPLAGSIDALHTPSDVGYERLVECKTSPTFRGLGQILLYTYFRRRDRELVRQQDNGQKLNWETTKEIKKDESHLKQEGQGTGRTVHAKPAIDEIQQVLAVCEIDSPDAPLLSAYTDLGVTVEHRTNGTWRTLNADVFDAEPSSATPPMMSWLERNSRDSLDSSLEEQLWEANSGVVNGHPVFKEIPVGSHLYPDKQTSHRADVVVSVDNYWFIVEIKASPNGTATSDFQRAYGQAVGYASLFAREWDLPRNQIIPIVIQAPLALAGGIYRDDRYDDDKRYNENSVMTWAASSGLTEPMVLGNAQTFG
;
A
#
# COMPACT_ATOMS: atom_id res chain seq x y z
N MET A 1 -3.50 14.31 22.76
CA MET A 1 -2.85 13.52 21.70
C MET A 1 -2.04 14.46 20.82
N PRO A 2 -0.77 14.16 20.52
CA PRO A 2 0.01 14.91 19.53
C PRO A 2 -0.62 14.77 18.14
N SER A 3 -0.39 15.72 17.24
CA SER A 3 -0.73 15.56 15.82
C SER A 3 0.22 14.55 15.15
N GLU A 4 -0.14 13.99 13.98
CA GLU A 4 0.77 13.14 13.18
C GLU A 4 2.09 13.87 12.89
N GLN A 5 2.02 15.17 12.54
CA GLN A 5 3.20 16.01 12.32
C GLN A 5 4.10 16.10 13.56
N ALA A 6 3.53 16.37 14.73
CA ALA A 6 4.29 16.44 15.98
C ALA A 6 4.86 15.08 16.38
N CYS A 7 4.14 14.00 16.09
CA CYS A 7 4.61 12.64 16.29
C CYS A 7 5.85 12.35 15.44
N CYS A 8 5.81 12.73 14.17
CA CYS A 8 6.91 12.53 13.25
C CYS A 8 8.12 13.41 13.56
N GLU A 9 7.89 14.65 13.99
CA GLU A 9 8.94 15.54 14.46
C GLU A 9 9.69 14.97 15.67
N ASP A 10 8.95 14.45 16.66
CA ASP A 10 9.53 13.77 17.82
C ASP A 10 10.32 12.53 17.41
N TYR A 11 9.78 11.72 16.48
CA TYR A 11 10.47 10.55 15.94
C TYR A 11 11.81 10.94 15.31
N VAL A 12 11.80 11.83 14.31
CA VAL A 12 12.98 12.20 13.53
C VAL A 12 14.04 12.85 14.40
N THR A 13 13.66 13.73 15.34
CA THR A 13 14.60 14.44 16.21
C THR A 13 15.37 13.51 17.15
N GLN A 14 14.79 12.37 17.51
CA GLN A 14 15.42 11.39 18.40
C GLN A 14 16.28 10.36 17.66
N ARG A 15 16.34 10.41 16.33
CA ARG A 15 17.14 9.46 15.53
C ARG A 15 18.53 10.00 15.23
N PRO A 16 19.57 9.14 15.28
CA PRO A 16 20.92 9.53 14.87
C PRO A 16 21.03 9.72 13.35
N GLU A 17 20.15 9.09 12.56
CA GLU A 17 20.17 9.20 11.11
C GLU A 17 19.58 10.52 10.60
N ALA A 18 20.11 11.03 9.49
CA ALA A 18 19.56 12.21 8.83
C ALA A 18 18.36 11.83 7.95
N TYR A 19 17.15 12.24 8.36
CA TYR A 19 15.93 12.07 7.56
C TYR A 19 15.60 13.33 6.77
N LYS A 20 15.22 13.13 5.50
CA LYS A 20 14.50 14.15 4.72
C LYS A 20 13.01 13.96 4.98
N ARG A 21 12.32 15.02 5.36
CA ARG A 21 10.87 15.00 5.61
C ARG A 21 10.09 15.29 4.34
N GLU A 22 8.85 14.81 4.30
CA GLU A 22 7.86 15.09 3.24
C GLU A 22 8.43 14.86 1.83
N VAL A 23 8.97 13.66 1.61
CA VAL A 23 9.53 13.27 0.31
C VAL A 23 8.42 12.80 -0.61
N VAL A 24 8.13 13.61 -1.63
CA VAL A 24 7.09 13.28 -2.61
C VAL A 24 7.48 12.07 -3.46
N VAL A 25 6.49 11.23 -3.76
CA VAL A 25 6.60 10.04 -4.63
C VAL A 25 5.49 10.03 -5.69
N GLY A 26 5.69 9.29 -6.77
CA GLY A 26 4.76 9.16 -7.90
C GLY A 26 4.75 10.37 -8.85
N ASN A 27 5.71 11.29 -8.71
CA ASN A 27 5.76 12.55 -9.46
C ASN A 27 6.40 12.43 -10.84
N THR A 28 7.17 11.38 -11.12
CA THR A 28 7.86 11.22 -12.42
C THR A 28 6.84 11.16 -13.57
N LEU A 29 5.61 10.74 -13.31
CA LEU A 29 4.52 10.66 -14.29
C LEU A 29 3.94 11.99 -14.75
N LEU A 30 3.97 13.05 -13.92
CA LEU A 30 3.49 14.38 -14.34
C LEU A 30 4.29 14.94 -15.52
N ARG A 31 5.49 14.40 -15.78
CA ARG A 31 6.37 14.86 -16.87
C ARG A 31 6.11 14.21 -18.21
N ASP A 32 5.66 12.96 -18.23
CA ASP A 32 5.28 12.28 -19.48
C ASP A 32 3.82 12.58 -19.88
N THR A 33 3.04 13.16 -18.96
CA THR A 33 1.63 13.55 -19.17
C THR A 33 1.41 15.03 -19.41
N ASP A 34 2.40 15.78 -19.91
CA ASP A 34 2.24 17.19 -20.39
C ASP A 34 1.13 17.35 -21.47
N HIS A 35 0.48 16.25 -21.90
CA HIS A 35 -0.66 16.23 -22.82
C HIS A 35 -1.99 15.80 -22.18
N ILE A 36 -2.04 15.44 -20.89
CA ILE A 36 -3.25 14.84 -20.30
C ILE A 36 -3.95 15.76 -19.30
N THR A 37 -3.31 16.71 -18.60
CA THR A 37 -4.04 17.48 -17.57
C THR A 37 -3.49 18.87 -17.23
N ASP A 38 -4.12 19.91 -17.77
CA ASP A 38 -4.05 21.32 -17.30
C ASP A 38 -4.70 21.54 -15.90
N GLY A 39 -4.72 20.53 -15.01
CA GLY A 39 -5.52 20.60 -13.77
C GLY A 39 -5.03 19.82 -12.55
N ALA A 40 -3.99 18.99 -12.66
CA ALA A 40 -3.50 18.20 -11.52
C ALA A 40 -2.41 18.97 -10.73
N GLU A 41 -2.79 20.00 -10.00
CA GLU A 41 -1.91 20.60 -8.97
C GLU A 41 -1.96 19.76 -7.69
N GLY A 42 -1.05 18.79 -7.54
CA GLY A 42 -0.85 18.06 -6.28
C GLY A 42 0.01 16.78 -6.41
N PRO A 43 0.67 16.31 -5.33
CA PRO A 43 1.43 15.05 -5.36
C PRO A 43 0.51 13.87 -5.62
N LEU A 44 0.73 13.16 -6.74
CA LEU A 44 -0.21 12.16 -7.29
C LEU A 44 -0.34 10.89 -6.43
N ALA A 45 0.72 10.49 -5.72
CA ALA A 45 0.69 9.29 -4.89
C ALA A 45 0.75 9.58 -3.38
N GLY A 46 1.27 10.74 -2.98
CA GLY A 46 1.45 11.15 -1.59
C GLY A 46 2.89 11.57 -1.28
N SER A 47 3.16 11.77 0.00
CA SER A 47 4.45 12.21 0.52
C SER A 47 4.88 11.26 1.63
N ILE A 48 6.11 10.75 1.55
CA ILE A 48 6.74 9.98 2.62
C ILE A 48 7.05 10.94 3.77
N ASP A 49 6.56 10.64 4.96
CA ASP A 49 6.73 11.52 6.12
C ASP A 49 8.21 11.74 6.47
N ALA A 50 9.00 10.66 6.52
CA ALA A 50 10.44 10.74 6.68
C ALA A 50 11.18 9.64 5.91
N LEU A 51 12.18 10.05 5.13
CA LEU A 51 13.03 9.17 4.34
C LEU A 51 14.49 9.34 4.76
N HIS A 52 15.12 8.26 5.19
CA HIS A 52 16.57 8.21 5.33
C HIS A 52 17.17 7.49 4.12
N THR A 53 18.02 8.20 3.39
CA THR A 53 18.84 7.64 2.32
C THR A 53 20.29 7.78 2.74
N PRO A 54 20.93 6.75 3.30
CA PRO A 54 22.37 6.73 3.44
C PRO A 54 22.99 7.01 2.06
N SER A 55 24.02 7.86 2.02
CA SER A 55 24.61 8.35 0.78
C SER A 55 25.04 7.21 -0.15
N ASP A 56 24.62 7.29 -1.42
CA ASP A 56 25.07 6.49 -2.56
C ASP A 56 24.93 4.95 -2.46
N VAL A 57 24.09 4.45 -1.56
CA VAL A 57 23.77 3.01 -1.45
C VAL A 57 22.32 2.73 -1.86
N GLY A 58 22.05 1.51 -2.35
CA GLY A 58 20.72 1.05 -2.74
C GLY A 58 19.79 0.74 -1.55
N TYR A 59 20.14 1.13 -0.33
CA TYR A 59 19.33 0.92 0.87
C TYR A 59 18.67 2.22 1.28
N GLU A 60 17.36 2.21 1.53
CA GLU A 60 16.62 3.35 2.07
C GLU A 60 15.77 2.92 3.27
N ARG A 61 15.48 3.84 4.19
CA ARG A 61 14.51 3.63 5.27
C ARG A 61 13.37 4.62 5.10
N LEU A 62 12.18 4.08 4.84
CA LEU A 62 10.94 4.82 4.65
C LEU A 62 10.11 4.74 5.92
N VAL A 63 9.78 5.89 6.49
CA VAL A 63 9.00 6.01 7.72
C VAL A 63 7.67 6.69 7.41
N GLU A 64 6.57 6.04 7.78
CA GLU A 64 5.24 6.64 7.87
C GLU A 64 4.91 6.87 9.35
N CYS A 65 4.52 8.09 9.68
CA CYS A 65 4.26 8.54 11.02
C CYS A 65 2.74 8.63 11.26
N LYS A 66 2.25 8.00 12.32
CA LYS A 66 0.83 8.05 12.70
C LYS A 66 0.65 8.33 14.18
N THR A 67 -0.50 8.89 14.58
CA THR A 67 -0.85 8.97 16.00
C THR A 67 -1.10 7.58 16.57
N SER A 68 -1.83 6.75 15.83
CA SER A 68 -2.10 5.33 16.10
C SER A 68 -2.05 4.53 14.79
N PRO A 69 -1.86 3.20 14.83
CA PRO A 69 -1.87 2.37 13.63
C PRO A 69 -3.18 2.51 12.84
N THR A 70 -3.09 2.65 11.51
CA THR A 70 -4.27 2.65 10.63
C THR A 70 -4.04 1.82 9.37
N PHE A 71 -5.10 1.27 8.76
CA PHE A 71 -4.99 0.62 7.45
C PHE A 71 -4.53 1.60 6.36
N ARG A 72 -4.95 2.87 6.44
CA ARG A 72 -4.45 3.89 5.52
C ARG A 72 -2.93 4.04 5.63
N GLY A 73 -2.36 4.07 6.84
CA GLY A 73 -0.91 4.07 7.04
C GLY A 73 -0.22 2.87 6.39
N LEU A 74 -0.84 1.69 6.45
CA LEU A 74 -0.30 0.48 5.84
C LEU A 74 -0.28 0.61 4.32
N GLY A 75 -1.40 1.07 3.74
CA GLY A 75 -1.46 1.33 2.31
C GLY A 75 -0.49 2.42 1.86
N GLN A 76 -0.29 3.47 2.66
CA GLN A 76 0.71 4.51 2.39
C GLN A 76 2.13 3.93 2.34
N ILE A 77 2.57 3.18 3.37
CA ILE A 77 3.89 2.55 3.38
C ILE A 77 4.12 1.69 2.13
N LEU A 78 3.15 0.84 1.79
CA LEU A 78 3.27 -0.09 0.67
C LEU A 78 3.29 0.66 -0.68
N LEU A 79 2.35 1.59 -0.90
CA LEU A 79 2.29 2.39 -2.12
C LEU A 79 3.52 3.28 -2.28
N TYR A 80 3.97 3.93 -1.21
CA TYR A 80 5.13 4.81 -1.28
C TYR A 80 6.42 4.03 -1.55
N THR A 81 6.55 2.83 -0.98
CA THR A 81 7.67 1.93 -1.30
C THR A 81 7.67 1.58 -2.79
N TYR A 82 6.51 1.22 -3.33
CA TYR A 82 6.34 0.91 -4.74
C TYR A 82 6.75 2.10 -5.63
N PHE A 83 6.13 3.26 -5.42
CA PHE A 83 6.41 4.45 -6.23
C PHE A 83 7.86 4.93 -6.07
N ARG A 84 8.44 4.80 -4.89
CA ARG A 84 9.85 5.16 -4.66
C ARG A 84 10.81 4.32 -5.51
N ARG A 85 10.59 3.01 -5.58
CA ARG A 85 11.39 2.12 -6.45
C ARG A 85 11.17 2.43 -7.92
N ARG A 86 9.90 2.57 -8.31
CA ARG A 86 9.48 2.88 -9.68
C ARG A 86 10.10 4.17 -10.20
N ASP A 87 9.95 5.28 -9.46
CA ASP A 87 10.47 6.60 -9.85
C ASP A 87 12.00 6.57 -9.94
N ARG A 88 12.70 5.86 -9.03
CA ARG A 88 14.15 5.69 -9.13
C ARG A 88 14.56 4.99 -10.43
N GLU A 89 13.85 3.94 -10.82
CA GLU A 89 14.19 3.18 -12.01
C GLU A 89 13.92 3.96 -13.29
N LEU A 90 12.82 4.72 -13.38
CA LEU A 90 12.56 5.61 -14.52
C LEU A 90 13.67 6.66 -14.68
N VAL A 91 14.08 7.31 -13.58
CA VAL A 91 15.18 8.28 -13.60
C VAL A 91 16.48 7.63 -14.09
N ARG A 92 16.76 6.39 -13.68
CA ARG A 92 17.95 5.63 -14.13
C ARG A 92 17.90 5.27 -15.62
N GLN A 93 16.73 4.92 -16.14
CA GLN A 93 16.55 4.61 -17.56
C GLN A 93 16.78 5.86 -18.43
N GLN A 94 16.32 7.04 -17.96
CA GLN A 94 16.56 8.32 -18.62
C GLN A 94 18.04 8.71 -18.62
N ASP A 95 18.78 8.46 -17.53
CA ASP A 95 20.22 8.76 -17.41
C ASP A 95 21.10 7.92 -18.36
N ASN A 96 20.67 6.71 -18.73
CA ASN A 96 21.44 5.77 -19.57
C ASN A 96 21.20 5.89 -21.10
N GLY A 97 20.39 6.84 -21.57
CA GLY A 97 19.95 6.91 -22.98
C GLY A 97 20.48 8.08 -23.80
N GLN A 98 20.79 9.22 -23.17
CA GLN A 98 21.33 10.42 -23.82
C GLN A 98 22.18 11.17 -22.78
N LYS A 99 23.31 11.77 -23.18
CA LYS A 99 24.01 12.78 -22.37
C LYS A 99 23.14 14.04 -22.26
N LEU A 100 22.01 13.93 -21.57
CA LEU A 100 21.25 15.09 -21.19
C LEU A 100 21.96 15.66 -19.97
N ASN A 101 22.69 16.73 -20.21
CA ASN A 101 23.02 17.67 -19.16
C ASN A 101 21.68 18.09 -18.55
N TRP A 102 21.33 17.57 -17.37
CA TRP A 102 20.26 18.08 -16.48
C TRP A 102 20.54 19.53 -16.00
N GLU A 103 21.32 20.29 -16.78
CA GLU A 103 21.78 21.66 -16.55
C GLU A 103 20.64 22.65 -16.80
N THR A 104 19.49 22.49 -16.15
CA THR A 104 18.73 23.67 -15.75
C THR A 104 18.15 23.48 -14.36
N THR A 105 18.32 24.49 -13.52
CA THR A 105 17.81 24.60 -12.15
C THR A 105 16.28 24.45 -12.02
N LYS A 106 15.53 24.36 -13.13
CA LYS A 106 14.09 24.08 -13.16
C LYS A 106 13.75 22.59 -13.11
N GLU A 107 14.58 21.71 -13.67
CA GLU A 107 14.33 20.25 -13.72
C GLU A 107 14.82 19.55 -12.44
N ILE A 108 15.93 20.02 -11.86
CA ILE A 108 16.53 19.49 -10.62
C ILE A 108 15.58 19.59 -9.42
N LYS A 109 14.73 20.63 -9.35
CA LYS A 109 13.83 20.85 -8.20
C LYS A 109 12.77 19.77 -8.03
N LYS A 110 12.47 19.01 -9.08
CA LYS A 110 11.32 18.09 -9.11
C LYS A 110 11.71 16.63 -8.78
N ASP A 111 12.98 16.20 -8.96
CA ASP A 111 13.44 14.79 -8.72
C ASP A 111 14.68 14.68 -7.81
N GLU A 112 15.01 15.73 -7.06
CA GLU A 112 16.27 15.84 -6.31
C GLU A 112 16.59 14.61 -5.43
N SER A 113 15.57 13.92 -4.91
CA SER A 113 15.77 12.76 -4.02
C SER A 113 16.28 11.49 -4.75
N HIS A 114 16.14 11.39 -6.07
CA HIS A 114 16.60 10.26 -6.90
C HIS A 114 17.90 10.53 -7.66
N LEU A 115 18.36 11.79 -7.65
CA LEU A 115 19.55 12.24 -8.35
C LEU A 115 20.70 12.48 -7.38
N LYS A 116 21.93 12.29 -7.84
CA LYS A 116 23.16 12.71 -7.16
C LYS A 116 23.89 13.74 -7.99
N GLN A 117 24.51 14.71 -7.33
CA GLN A 117 25.30 15.75 -7.98
C GLN A 117 26.79 15.49 -7.75
N GLU A 118 27.57 15.49 -8.82
CA GLU A 118 29.02 15.33 -8.80
C GLU A 118 29.72 16.61 -9.30
N GLY A 119 30.90 16.93 -8.77
CA GLY A 119 31.70 18.10 -9.16
C GLY A 119 31.37 19.41 -8.42
N GLN A 120 32.12 20.47 -8.75
CA GLN A 120 32.01 21.81 -8.15
C GLN A 120 32.03 22.92 -9.21
N GLY A 121 31.46 24.09 -8.87
CA GLY A 121 31.44 25.24 -9.77
C GLY A 121 30.67 24.99 -11.07
N THR A 122 31.27 25.34 -12.21
CA THR A 122 30.70 25.16 -13.56
C THR A 122 30.89 23.74 -14.13
N GLY A 123 31.54 22.84 -13.40
CA GLY A 123 31.74 21.44 -13.78
C GLY A 123 30.79 20.48 -13.05
N ARG A 124 29.63 20.96 -12.58
CA ARG A 124 28.64 20.15 -11.88
C ARG A 124 27.89 19.27 -12.87
N THR A 125 27.81 17.98 -12.57
CA THR A 125 27.02 17.00 -13.31
C THR A 125 26.00 16.37 -12.38
N VAL A 126 24.86 15.96 -12.92
CA VAL A 126 23.78 15.33 -12.16
C VAL A 126 23.52 13.97 -12.80
N HIS A 127 23.48 12.94 -11.98
CA HIS A 127 23.32 11.54 -12.39
C HIS A 127 22.22 10.88 -11.58
N ALA A 128 21.63 9.82 -12.14
CA ALA A 128 20.74 8.97 -11.36
C ALA A 128 21.51 8.28 -10.23
N LYS A 129 20.88 8.18 -9.05
CA LYS A 129 21.39 7.32 -7.99
C LYS A 129 21.31 5.84 -8.41
N PRO A 130 22.05 4.94 -7.74
CA PRO A 130 21.91 3.50 -7.91
C PRO A 130 20.46 3.00 -7.78
N ALA A 131 20.20 1.79 -8.29
CA ALA A 131 18.93 1.10 -8.06
C ALA A 131 18.74 0.92 -6.55
N ILE A 132 17.47 0.90 -6.12
CA ILE A 132 17.15 0.60 -4.73
C ILE A 132 17.09 -0.92 -4.61
N ASP A 133 18.02 -1.48 -3.85
CA ASP A 133 18.06 -2.90 -3.49
C ASP A 133 17.00 -3.17 -2.41
N GLU A 134 17.02 -2.39 -1.34
CA GLU A 134 16.18 -2.60 -0.16
C GLU A 134 15.55 -1.29 0.33
N ILE A 135 14.28 -1.36 0.73
CA ILE A 135 13.61 -0.30 1.47
C ILE A 135 13.13 -0.91 2.77
N GLN A 136 13.74 -0.52 3.89
CA GLN A 136 13.21 -0.82 5.20
C GLN A 136 11.95 0.03 5.42
N GLN A 137 10.83 -0.64 5.61
CA GLN A 137 9.54 -0.03 5.90
C GLN A 137 9.37 0.11 7.41
N VAL A 138 9.05 1.32 7.86
CA VAL A 138 8.84 1.62 9.28
C VAL A 138 7.52 2.35 9.48
N LEU A 139 6.70 1.82 10.40
CA LEU A 139 5.57 2.56 10.97
C LEU A 139 6.03 3.16 12.30
N ALA A 140 6.01 4.49 12.42
CA ALA A 140 6.27 5.19 13.66
C ALA A 140 4.95 5.69 14.29
N VAL A 141 4.55 5.13 15.43
CA VAL A 141 3.30 5.47 16.11
C VAL A 141 3.50 6.08 17.50
N CYS A 142 2.71 7.11 17.83
CA CYS A 142 2.81 7.74 19.15
C CYS A 142 2.06 6.97 20.24
N GLU A 143 0.98 6.32 19.88
CA GLU A 143 0.08 5.63 20.79
C GLU A 143 -0.24 4.25 20.20
N ILE A 144 -0.32 3.26 21.09
CA ILE A 144 -0.78 1.90 20.78
C ILE A 144 -1.76 1.54 21.88
N ASP A 145 -2.95 1.13 21.47
CA ASP A 145 -3.98 0.59 22.36
C ASP A 145 -4.23 -0.89 22.07
N SER A 146 -4.85 -1.59 23.02
CA SER A 146 -5.26 -3.00 22.86
C SER A 146 -6.04 -3.30 21.57
N PRO A 147 -6.94 -2.44 21.07
CA PRO A 147 -7.63 -2.65 19.79
C PRO A 147 -6.72 -2.69 18.56
N ASP A 148 -5.48 -2.22 18.64
CA ASP A 148 -4.58 -2.14 17.47
C ASP A 148 -3.90 -3.48 17.15
N ALA A 149 -3.99 -4.48 18.05
CA ALA A 149 -3.29 -5.76 17.92
C ALA A 149 -3.48 -6.49 16.56
N PRO A 150 -4.70 -6.58 15.98
CA PRO A 150 -4.87 -7.20 14.66
C PRO A 150 -4.09 -6.45 13.57
N LEU A 151 -4.21 -5.12 13.55
CA LEU A 151 -3.54 -4.31 12.55
C LEU A 151 -2.02 -4.33 12.72
N LEU A 152 -1.52 -4.28 13.96
CA LEU A 152 -0.09 -4.42 14.26
C LEU A 152 0.48 -5.75 13.78
N SER A 153 -0.30 -6.83 13.91
CA SER A 153 0.05 -8.16 13.38
C SER A 153 0.16 -8.15 11.86
N ALA A 154 -0.79 -7.50 11.17
CA ALA A 154 -0.71 -7.33 9.73
C ALA A 154 0.56 -6.55 9.31
N TYR A 155 0.90 -5.45 10.00
CA TYR A 155 2.14 -4.72 9.73
C TYR A 155 3.38 -5.61 9.83
N THR A 156 3.53 -6.35 10.93
CA THR A 156 4.72 -7.20 11.15
C THR A 156 4.75 -8.41 10.24
N ASP A 157 3.59 -9.00 9.95
CA ASP A 157 3.49 -10.08 8.98
C ASP A 157 4.03 -9.63 7.63
N LEU A 158 3.72 -8.40 7.21
CA LEU A 158 4.17 -7.83 5.94
C LEU A 158 5.63 -7.32 5.98
N GLY A 159 6.35 -7.54 7.08
CA GLY A 159 7.75 -7.15 7.23
C GLY A 159 7.94 -5.66 7.57
N VAL A 160 6.87 -4.95 7.93
CA VAL A 160 6.97 -3.55 8.39
C VAL A 160 7.49 -3.55 9.83
N THR A 161 8.55 -2.79 10.07
CA THR A 161 9.03 -2.53 11.44
C THR A 161 8.08 -1.55 12.10
N VAL A 162 7.43 -1.95 13.20
CA VAL A 162 6.63 -1.01 14.00
C VAL A 162 7.50 -0.45 15.12
N GLU A 163 7.58 0.87 15.20
CA GLU A 163 8.21 1.57 16.31
C GLU A 163 7.18 2.46 17.01
N HIS A 164 7.20 2.44 18.33
CA HIS A 164 6.21 3.15 19.12
C HIS A 164 6.83 3.98 20.23
N ARG A 165 6.18 5.10 20.54
CA ARG A 165 6.60 6.00 21.60
C ARG A 165 6.10 5.49 22.95
N THR A 166 7.03 5.22 23.87
CA THR A 166 6.70 4.85 25.26
C THR A 166 7.54 5.66 26.22
N ASN A 167 6.87 6.43 27.10
CA ASN A 167 7.50 7.30 28.10
C ASN A 167 8.55 8.25 27.49
N GLY A 168 8.22 8.84 26.33
CA GLY A 168 9.09 9.80 25.64
C GLY A 168 10.24 9.17 24.84
N THR A 169 10.36 7.84 24.82
CA THR A 169 11.39 7.10 24.09
C THR A 169 10.77 6.25 22.99
N TRP A 170 11.45 6.13 21.86
CA TRP A 170 11.04 5.26 20.76
C TRP A 170 11.62 3.87 20.90
N ARG A 171 10.80 2.86 20.61
CA ARG A 171 11.16 1.44 20.75
C ARG A 171 10.57 0.66 19.59
N THR A 172 11.29 -0.33 19.10
CA THR A 172 10.71 -1.33 18.21
C THR A 172 9.73 -2.19 18.99
N LEU A 173 8.53 -2.34 18.46
CA LEU A 173 7.50 -3.18 19.02
C LEU A 173 7.91 -4.65 18.83
N ASN A 174 7.94 -5.43 19.92
CA ASN A 174 8.20 -6.87 19.85
C ASN A 174 6.90 -7.61 19.49
N ALA A 175 6.97 -8.49 18.47
CA ALA A 175 5.84 -9.28 17.99
C ALA A 175 5.10 -10.00 19.13
N ASP A 176 5.85 -10.59 20.08
CA ASP A 176 5.31 -11.34 21.23
C ASP A 176 4.28 -10.57 22.08
N VAL A 177 4.19 -9.24 21.94
CA VAL A 177 3.27 -8.39 22.71
C VAL A 177 1.85 -8.41 22.15
N PHE A 178 1.66 -8.72 20.87
CA PHE A 178 0.37 -8.66 20.16
C PHE A 178 0.13 -9.86 19.24
N ASP A 179 1.10 -10.78 19.14
CA ASP A 179 0.97 -12.01 18.36
C ASP A 179 -0.05 -12.95 19.02
N ALA A 180 -1.13 -13.24 18.30
CA ALA A 180 -2.08 -14.27 18.68
C ALA A 180 -1.87 -15.49 17.79
N GLU A 181 -1.72 -16.66 18.40
CA GLU A 181 -1.65 -17.92 17.66
C GLU A 181 -3.06 -18.47 17.37
N PRO A 182 -3.26 -19.12 16.21
CA PRO A 182 -4.49 -19.85 15.94
C PRO A 182 -4.77 -20.86 17.06
N SER A 183 -5.97 -20.80 17.64
CA SER A 183 -6.34 -21.74 18.69
C SER A 183 -6.58 -23.15 18.12
N SER A 184 -6.35 -24.19 18.90
CA SER A 184 -6.74 -25.57 18.53
C SER A 184 -8.25 -25.79 18.40
N ALA A 185 -9.06 -24.75 18.65
CA ALA A 185 -10.52 -24.73 18.54
C ALA A 185 -11.02 -23.97 17.30
N THR A 186 -10.15 -23.61 16.34
CA THR A 186 -10.57 -22.95 15.10
C THR A 186 -11.63 -23.81 14.37
N PRO A 187 -12.85 -23.30 14.15
CA PRO A 187 -13.93 -24.05 13.50
C PRO A 187 -13.59 -24.36 12.03
N PRO A 188 -14.27 -25.31 11.38
CA PRO A 188 -14.10 -25.50 9.94
C PRO A 188 -14.38 -24.21 9.15
N MET A 189 -13.41 -23.75 8.37
CA MET A 189 -13.43 -22.45 7.69
C MET A 189 -14.69 -22.22 6.86
N MET A 190 -15.02 -23.12 5.94
CA MET A 190 -16.18 -22.97 5.06
C MET A 190 -17.48 -22.79 5.84
N SER A 191 -17.72 -23.66 6.83
CA SER A 191 -18.91 -23.55 7.68
C SER A 191 -18.91 -22.29 8.54
N TRP A 192 -17.74 -21.73 8.86
CA TRP A 192 -17.65 -20.47 9.58
C TRP A 192 -17.95 -19.27 8.67
N LEU A 193 -17.40 -19.25 7.46
CA LEU A 193 -17.65 -18.22 6.45
C LEU A 193 -19.14 -18.16 6.10
N GLU A 194 -19.76 -19.31 5.83
CA GLU A 194 -21.21 -19.40 5.54
C GLU A 194 -22.08 -18.83 6.67
N ARG A 195 -21.70 -19.05 7.94
CA ARG A 195 -22.45 -18.55 9.08
C ARG A 195 -22.28 -17.05 9.34
N ASN A 196 -21.15 -16.47 8.94
CA ASN A 196 -20.81 -15.07 9.24
C ASN A 196 -20.92 -14.14 8.04
N SER A 197 -21.12 -14.68 6.84
CA SER A 197 -21.44 -13.92 5.65
C SER A 197 -22.77 -13.18 5.82
N ARG A 198 -22.79 -11.92 5.38
CA ARG A 198 -24.04 -11.17 5.22
C ARG A 198 -24.64 -11.42 3.84
N ASP A 199 -25.91 -11.05 3.69
CA ASP A 199 -26.63 -11.14 2.40
C ASP A 199 -26.19 -10.06 1.41
N SER A 200 -25.73 -8.91 1.92
CA SER A 200 -25.31 -7.74 1.13
C SER A 200 -24.09 -7.05 1.74
N LEU A 201 -23.43 -6.24 0.93
CA LEU A 201 -22.44 -5.26 1.39
C LEU A 201 -23.09 -4.12 2.19
N ASP A 202 -22.30 -3.39 2.95
CA ASP A 202 -22.76 -2.28 3.79
C ASP A 202 -23.24 -1.07 2.98
N SER A 203 -22.81 -0.94 1.71
CA SER A 203 -23.24 0.11 0.79
C SER A 203 -23.83 -0.44 -0.51
N SER A 204 -24.98 0.12 -0.92
CA SER A 204 -25.57 -0.17 -2.24
C SER A 204 -24.66 0.21 -3.42
N LEU A 205 -23.76 1.18 -3.25
CA LEU A 205 -22.79 1.54 -4.28
C LEU A 205 -21.66 0.50 -4.36
N GLU A 206 -21.18 0.01 -3.21
CA GLU A 206 -20.19 -1.06 -3.17
C GLU A 206 -20.78 -2.35 -3.75
N GLU A 207 -22.07 -2.62 -3.49
CA GLU A 207 -22.79 -3.75 -4.09
C GLU A 207 -22.86 -3.63 -5.63
N GLN A 208 -23.20 -2.45 -6.17
CA GLN A 208 -23.18 -2.23 -7.63
C GLN A 208 -21.79 -2.40 -8.24
N LEU A 209 -20.75 -1.92 -7.55
CA LEU A 209 -19.37 -2.11 -7.99
C LEU A 209 -18.96 -3.58 -7.94
N TRP A 210 -19.34 -4.30 -6.90
CA TRP A 210 -19.15 -5.73 -6.81
C TRP A 210 -19.83 -6.45 -7.98
N GLU A 211 -21.14 -6.21 -8.20
CA GLU A 211 -21.90 -6.84 -9.27
C GLU A 211 -21.25 -6.62 -10.64
N ALA A 212 -20.78 -5.40 -10.92
CA ALA A 212 -20.11 -5.05 -12.17
C ALA A 212 -18.79 -5.82 -12.38
N ASN A 213 -18.09 -6.18 -11.30
CA ASN A 213 -16.80 -6.88 -11.36
C ASN A 213 -16.90 -8.38 -11.08
N SER A 214 -18.00 -8.88 -10.51
CA SER A 214 -18.12 -10.26 -9.99
C SER A 214 -18.28 -11.35 -11.04
N GLY A 215 -18.59 -11.00 -12.30
CA GLY A 215 -18.80 -11.97 -13.39
C GLY A 215 -17.62 -12.91 -13.64
N VAL A 216 -16.42 -12.47 -13.25
CA VAL A 216 -15.14 -13.18 -13.24
C VAL A 216 -15.07 -14.40 -12.29
N VAL A 217 -15.87 -14.43 -11.22
CA VAL A 217 -15.89 -15.52 -10.21
C VAL A 217 -17.23 -16.27 -10.21
N ASN A 218 -17.97 -16.20 -11.31
CA ASN A 218 -19.26 -16.86 -11.42
C ASN A 218 -19.12 -18.38 -11.20
N GLY A 219 -19.95 -18.94 -10.32
CA GLY A 219 -19.92 -20.36 -9.95
C GLY A 219 -19.01 -20.70 -8.75
N HIS A 220 -18.33 -19.72 -8.17
CA HIS A 220 -17.51 -19.90 -6.96
C HIS A 220 -18.23 -19.42 -5.69
N PRO A 221 -17.92 -20.00 -4.51
CA PRO A 221 -18.43 -19.49 -3.23
C PRO A 221 -17.98 -18.04 -2.98
N VAL A 222 -18.96 -17.16 -2.74
CA VAL A 222 -18.77 -15.75 -2.43
C VAL A 222 -19.33 -15.48 -1.05
N PHE A 223 -18.54 -14.82 -0.21
CA PHE A 223 -18.89 -14.46 1.15
C PHE A 223 -18.73 -12.97 1.34
N LYS A 224 -19.74 -12.30 1.90
CA LYS A 224 -19.77 -10.84 2.03
C LYS A 224 -19.64 -10.40 3.47
N GLU A 225 -18.98 -9.27 3.68
CA GLU A 225 -18.85 -8.61 4.99
C GLU A 225 -18.27 -9.57 6.03
N ILE A 226 -17.14 -10.20 5.72
CA ILE A 226 -16.58 -11.27 6.54
C ILE A 226 -15.69 -10.72 7.63
N PRO A 227 -15.95 -10.97 8.93
CA PRO A 227 -15.02 -10.60 9.98
C PRO A 227 -13.65 -11.27 9.76
N VAL A 228 -12.56 -10.50 9.88
CA VAL A 228 -11.20 -11.02 9.66
C VAL A 228 -10.35 -10.80 10.90
N GLY A 229 -9.56 -11.82 11.29
CA GLY A 229 -8.78 -11.85 12.52
C GLY A 229 -9.63 -12.10 13.77
N SER A 230 -10.89 -12.48 13.59
CA SER A 230 -11.90 -12.54 14.64
C SER A 230 -11.68 -13.66 15.65
N HIS A 231 -11.00 -14.75 15.27
CA HIS A 231 -10.65 -15.87 16.15
C HIS A 231 -9.33 -15.65 16.85
N LEU A 232 -8.41 -14.93 16.18
CA LEU A 232 -7.15 -14.52 16.75
C LEU A 232 -7.37 -13.43 17.82
N TYR A 233 -8.34 -12.54 17.59
CA TYR A 233 -8.65 -11.40 18.44
C TYR A 233 -10.15 -11.37 18.79
N PRO A 234 -10.65 -12.31 19.62
CA PRO A 234 -12.07 -12.47 19.90
C PRO A 234 -12.72 -11.26 20.58
N ASP A 235 -11.96 -10.47 21.34
CA ASP A 235 -12.44 -9.23 21.94
C ASP A 235 -12.60 -8.08 20.92
N LYS A 236 -12.23 -8.31 19.65
CA LYS A 236 -12.22 -7.34 18.55
C LYS A 236 -13.09 -7.76 17.35
N GLN A 237 -13.98 -8.74 17.54
CA GLN A 237 -14.79 -9.38 16.49
C GLN A 237 -15.61 -8.44 15.57
N THR A 238 -15.86 -7.20 15.97
CA THR A 238 -16.72 -6.27 15.22
C THR A 238 -15.98 -5.22 14.40
N SER A 239 -14.65 -5.08 14.52
CA SER A 239 -13.95 -3.90 13.98
C SER A 239 -13.38 -4.08 12.57
N HIS A 240 -13.19 -5.31 12.09
CA HIS A 240 -12.51 -5.60 10.84
C HIS A 240 -13.31 -6.58 10.00
N ARG A 241 -13.84 -6.12 8.88
CA ARG A 241 -14.61 -6.93 7.94
C ARG A 241 -14.07 -6.71 6.55
N ALA A 242 -13.75 -7.79 5.86
CA ALA A 242 -13.46 -7.75 4.43
C ALA A 242 -14.79 -7.63 3.67
N ASP A 243 -14.84 -6.76 2.67
CA ASP A 243 -16.08 -6.54 1.91
C ASP A 243 -16.51 -7.84 1.21
N VAL A 244 -15.58 -8.51 0.50
CA VAL A 244 -15.84 -9.82 -0.12
C VAL A 244 -14.68 -10.79 0.07
N VAL A 245 -14.99 -12.04 0.37
CA VAL A 245 -14.07 -13.19 0.32
C VAL A 245 -14.56 -14.18 -0.72
N VAL A 246 -13.70 -14.56 -1.66
CA VAL A 246 -14.04 -15.55 -2.70
C VAL A 246 -13.06 -16.71 -2.68
N SER A 247 -13.60 -17.93 -2.76
CA SER A 247 -12.79 -19.15 -2.89
C SER A 247 -12.79 -19.66 -4.33
N VAL A 248 -11.64 -19.67 -4.98
CA VAL A 248 -11.47 -20.21 -6.34
C VAL A 248 -10.38 -21.26 -6.30
N ASP A 249 -10.75 -22.52 -6.48
CA ASP A 249 -9.85 -23.67 -6.36
C ASP A 249 -9.09 -23.66 -5.02
N ASN A 250 -7.77 -23.43 -5.05
CA ASN A 250 -6.90 -23.36 -3.87
C ASN A 250 -6.51 -21.93 -3.48
N TYR A 251 -7.17 -20.93 -4.07
CA TYR A 251 -6.88 -19.51 -3.85
C TYR A 251 -8.05 -18.81 -3.17
N TRP A 252 -7.71 -17.81 -2.36
CA TRP A 252 -8.62 -16.97 -1.61
C TRP A 252 -8.42 -15.52 -2.00
N PHE A 253 -9.47 -14.90 -2.52
CA PHE A 253 -9.47 -13.50 -2.89
C PHE A 253 -10.08 -12.69 -1.77
N ILE A 254 -9.31 -11.75 -1.22
CA ILE A 254 -9.76 -10.86 -0.16
C ILE A 254 -9.92 -9.47 -0.77
N VAL A 255 -11.18 -9.08 -0.94
CA VAL A 255 -11.56 -7.95 -1.78
C VAL A 255 -12.05 -6.81 -0.90
N GLU A 256 -11.45 -5.64 -1.09
CA GLU A 256 -11.93 -4.37 -0.57
C GLU A 256 -12.49 -3.52 -1.69
N ILE A 257 -13.69 -3.02 -1.50
CA ILE A 257 -14.45 -2.25 -2.46
C ILE A 257 -14.64 -0.86 -1.89
N LYS A 258 -14.29 0.18 -2.67
CA LYS A 258 -14.53 1.56 -2.27
C LYS A 258 -15.20 2.36 -3.38
N ALA A 259 -16.41 2.81 -3.10
CA ALA A 259 -17.08 3.83 -3.88
C ALA A 259 -16.67 5.21 -3.35
N SER A 260 -15.77 5.89 -4.06
CA SER A 260 -15.12 7.12 -3.60
C SER A 260 -15.70 8.37 -4.27
N PRO A 261 -15.95 9.45 -3.53
CA PRO A 261 -16.01 10.79 -4.12
C PRO A 261 -14.66 11.17 -4.75
N ASN A 262 -14.66 11.95 -5.85
CA ASN A 262 -13.41 12.36 -6.54
C ASN A 262 -12.38 13.01 -5.58
N GLY A 263 -12.83 13.89 -4.69
CA GLY A 263 -11.94 14.62 -3.76
C GLY A 263 -11.28 13.76 -2.67
N THR A 264 -11.70 12.51 -2.48
CA THR A 264 -11.12 11.57 -1.50
C THR A 264 -10.54 10.33 -2.14
N ALA A 265 -10.56 10.22 -3.48
CA ALA A 265 -10.18 9.01 -4.20
C ALA A 265 -8.79 8.51 -3.80
N THR A 266 -7.78 9.38 -3.68
CA THR A 266 -6.43 8.96 -3.25
C THR A 266 -6.40 8.46 -1.81
N SER A 267 -7.03 9.16 -0.88
CA SER A 267 -7.05 8.73 0.53
C SER A 267 -7.84 7.44 0.74
N ASP A 268 -8.91 7.26 -0.02
CA ASP A 268 -9.73 6.06 0.00
C ASP A 268 -8.99 4.89 -0.66
N PHE A 269 -8.25 5.13 -1.75
CA PHE A 269 -7.40 4.13 -2.37
C PHE A 269 -6.31 3.65 -1.40
N GLN A 270 -5.59 4.57 -0.74
CA GLN A 270 -4.60 4.22 0.27
C GLN A 270 -5.22 3.39 1.40
N ARG A 271 -6.44 3.73 1.83
CA ARG A 271 -7.15 2.95 2.85
C ARG A 271 -7.54 1.57 2.33
N ALA A 272 -8.18 1.47 1.17
CA ALA A 272 -8.61 0.22 0.55
C ALA A 272 -7.42 -0.72 0.30
N TYR A 273 -6.31 -0.17 -0.19
CA TYR A 273 -5.08 -0.91 -0.43
C TYR A 273 -4.53 -1.50 0.86
N GLY A 274 -4.45 -0.70 1.92
CA GLY A 274 -4.03 -1.20 3.22
C GLY A 274 -5.00 -2.19 3.84
N GLN A 275 -6.31 -1.98 3.70
CA GLN A 275 -7.34 -2.94 4.15
C GLN A 275 -7.22 -4.26 3.41
N ALA A 276 -7.11 -4.26 2.08
CA ALA A 276 -7.04 -5.49 1.28
C ALA A 276 -5.82 -6.33 1.68
N VAL A 277 -4.64 -5.72 1.76
CA VAL A 277 -3.40 -6.41 2.17
C VAL A 277 -3.47 -6.84 3.63
N GLY A 278 -3.93 -5.96 4.52
CA GLY A 278 -3.97 -6.24 5.94
C GLY A 278 -4.97 -7.34 6.29
N TYR A 279 -6.15 -7.32 5.68
CA TYR A 279 -7.14 -8.40 5.79
C TYR A 279 -6.64 -9.68 5.13
N ALA A 280 -5.96 -9.63 3.99
CA ALA A 280 -5.34 -10.81 3.41
C ALA A 280 -4.32 -11.45 4.35
N SER A 281 -3.47 -10.65 5.00
CA SER A 281 -2.51 -11.13 6.00
C SER A 281 -3.20 -11.76 7.21
N LEU A 282 -4.20 -11.07 7.77
CA LEU A 282 -4.94 -11.57 8.92
C LEU A 282 -5.74 -12.84 8.59
N PHE A 283 -6.32 -12.92 7.39
CA PHE A 283 -7.05 -14.08 6.92
C PHE A 283 -6.10 -15.27 6.72
N ALA A 284 -4.94 -15.06 6.09
CA ALA A 284 -3.90 -16.09 5.98
C ALA A 284 -3.53 -16.66 7.35
N ARG A 285 -3.30 -15.76 8.31
CA ARG A 285 -2.88 -16.11 9.67
C ARG A 285 -3.97 -16.84 10.45
N GLU A 286 -5.20 -16.33 10.43
CA GLU A 286 -6.34 -16.90 11.17
C GLU A 286 -6.62 -18.34 10.77
N TRP A 287 -6.37 -18.66 9.50
CA TRP A 287 -6.68 -19.94 8.91
C TRP A 287 -5.47 -20.82 8.59
N ASP A 288 -4.28 -20.42 9.00
CA ASP A 288 -3.01 -21.12 8.71
C ASP A 288 -2.83 -21.43 7.22
N LEU A 289 -3.14 -20.46 6.36
CA LEU A 289 -3.04 -20.58 4.91
C LEU A 289 -1.68 -20.03 4.41
N PRO A 290 -1.04 -20.70 3.43
CA PRO A 290 0.12 -20.16 2.74
C PRO A 290 -0.18 -18.79 2.12
N ARG A 291 0.68 -17.79 2.34
CA ARG A 291 0.46 -16.42 1.84
C ARG A 291 0.33 -16.34 0.32
N ASN A 292 0.98 -17.24 -0.42
CA ASN A 292 0.87 -17.32 -1.87
C ASN A 292 -0.48 -17.89 -2.36
N GLN A 293 -1.38 -18.29 -1.45
CA GLN A 293 -2.76 -18.67 -1.77
C GLN A 293 -3.76 -17.55 -1.49
N ILE A 294 -3.33 -16.43 -0.89
CA ILE A 294 -4.21 -15.30 -0.60
C ILE A 294 -3.88 -14.14 -1.54
N ILE A 295 -4.88 -13.66 -2.27
CA ILE A 295 -4.75 -12.61 -3.26
C ILE A 295 -5.56 -11.39 -2.80
N PRO A 296 -4.90 -10.32 -2.33
CA PRO A 296 -5.59 -9.08 -1.98
C PRO A 296 -6.08 -8.36 -3.25
N ILE A 297 -7.29 -7.82 -3.20
CA ILE A 297 -7.90 -7.07 -4.31
C ILE A 297 -8.47 -5.75 -3.80
N VAL A 298 -8.21 -4.68 -4.55
CA VAL A 298 -8.89 -3.40 -4.41
C VAL A 298 -9.77 -3.18 -5.63
N ILE A 299 -11.07 -2.96 -5.40
CA ILE A 299 -12.00 -2.45 -6.41
C ILE A 299 -12.35 -1.02 -6.01
N GLN A 300 -12.02 -0.04 -6.84
CA GLN A 300 -12.37 1.36 -6.56
C GLN A 300 -13.07 2.02 -7.75
N ALA A 301 -14.13 2.76 -7.47
CA ALA A 301 -14.72 3.65 -8.46
C ALA A 301 -15.05 5.03 -7.89
N PRO A 302 -14.57 6.12 -8.53
CA PRO A 302 -13.58 6.10 -9.60
C PRO A 302 -12.19 5.80 -9.03
N LEU A 303 -11.35 5.12 -9.81
CA LEU A 303 -10.02 4.69 -9.36
C LEU A 303 -9.06 5.88 -9.35
N ALA A 304 -8.43 6.13 -8.20
CA ALA A 304 -7.44 7.20 -8.08
C ALA A 304 -6.29 7.03 -9.09
N LEU A 305 -5.71 8.13 -9.57
CA LEU A 305 -4.63 8.08 -10.55
C LEU A 305 -3.47 7.16 -10.12
N ALA A 306 -3.08 7.21 -8.84
CA ALA A 306 -2.09 6.30 -8.27
C ALA A 306 -2.45 4.81 -8.45
N GLY A 307 -3.72 4.46 -8.27
CA GLY A 307 -4.20 3.10 -8.51
C GLY A 307 -4.20 2.72 -9.99
N GLY A 308 -4.54 3.67 -10.88
CA GLY A 308 -4.43 3.50 -12.33
C GLY A 308 -3.00 3.19 -12.76
N ILE A 309 -2.03 4.02 -12.34
CA ILE A 309 -0.60 3.83 -12.62
C ILE A 309 -0.11 2.47 -12.12
N TYR A 310 -0.39 2.15 -10.85
CA TYR A 310 0.02 0.88 -10.26
C TYR A 310 -0.51 -0.30 -11.07
N ARG A 311 -1.78 -0.24 -11.49
CA ARG A 311 -2.40 -1.26 -12.33
C ARG A 311 -1.71 -1.33 -13.70
N ASP A 312 -1.45 -0.18 -14.33
CA ASP A 312 -0.93 -0.12 -15.69
C ASP A 312 0.49 -0.69 -15.76
N ASP A 313 1.37 -0.34 -14.81
CA ASP A 313 2.73 -0.89 -14.72
C ASP A 313 2.76 -2.42 -14.52
N ARG A 314 1.70 -3.00 -13.96
CA ARG A 314 1.64 -4.40 -13.56
C ARG A 314 0.97 -5.29 -14.59
N TYR A 315 -0.06 -4.78 -15.25
CA TYR A 315 -1.02 -5.60 -16.00
C TYR A 315 -1.37 -5.06 -17.40
N ASP A 316 -0.96 -3.84 -17.79
CA ASP A 316 -1.40 -3.21 -19.06
C ASP A 316 -0.46 -3.45 -20.27
N ASP A 317 0.62 -4.21 -20.09
CA ASP A 317 1.53 -4.59 -21.19
C ASP A 317 0.91 -5.59 -22.19
N ASP A 318 -0.25 -6.19 -21.89
CA ASP A 318 -0.97 -7.06 -22.82
C ASP A 318 -2.37 -6.50 -23.08
N LYS A 319 -2.49 -5.76 -24.18
CA LYS A 319 -3.75 -5.25 -24.79
C LYS A 319 -4.76 -6.35 -25.18
N ARG A 320 -4.57 -7.57 -24.68
CA ARG A 320 -5.39 -8.77 -24.85
C ARG A 320 -6.09 -9.21 -23.56
N TYR A 321 -5.83 -8.55 -22.42
CA TYR A 321 -6.46 -8.90 -21.15
C TYR A 321 -7.88 -8.33 -21.05
N ASN A 322 -8.85 -9.21 -21.24
CA ASN A 322 -10.18 -9.03 -20.66
C ASN A 322 -10.04 -9.14 -19.14
N GLU A 323 -10.68 -8.27 -18.36
CA GLU A 323 -10.73 -8.29 -16.88
C GLU A 323 -11.01 -9.71 -16.32
N ASN A 324 -11.78 -10.53 -17.04
CA ASN A 324 -12.03 -11.95 -16.76
C ASN A 324 -10.79 -12.85 -16.68
N SER A 325 -9.69 -12.48 -17.35
CA SER A 325 -8.45 -13.28 -17.39
C SER A 325 -7.48 -12.92 -16.27
N VAL A 326 -7.68 -11.78 -15.58
CA VAL A 326 -6.68 -11.20 -14.68
C VAL A 326 -6.62 -11.95 -13.34
N MET A 327 -7.76 -12.39 -12.78
CA MET A 327 -7.75 -13.13 -11.51
C MET A 327 -7.30 -14.58 -11.64
N THR A 328 -7.70 -15.26 -12.73
CA THR A 328 -7.15 -16.58 -13.05
C THR A 328 -5.66 -16.48 -13.39
N TRP A 329 -5.24 -15.41 -14.08
CA TRP A 329 -3.83 -15.13 -14.30
C TRP A 329 -3.08 -14.86 -12.98
N ALA A 330 -3.64 -14.06 -12.06
CA ALA A 330 -3.02 -13.77 -10.76
C ALA A 330 -2.83 -15.03 -9.90
N ALA A 331 -3.84 -15.90 -9.89
CA ALA A 331 -3.75 -17.23 -9.29
C ALA A 331 -2.67 -18.10 -9.96
N SER A 332 -2.46 -17.97 -11.27
CA SER A 332 -1.42 -18.71 -11.99
C SER A 332 -0.01 -18.10 -11.91
N SER A 333 0.10 -16.80 -11.64
CA SER A 333 1.36 -16.05 -11.61
C SER A 333 2.00 -15.98 -10.22
N GLY A 334 1.28 -16.43 -9.18
CA GLY A 334 1.78 -16.44 -7.80
C GLY A 334 1.95 -15.04 -7.22
N LEU A 335 1.14 -14.07 -7.69
CA LEU A 335 1.17 -12.70 -7.18
C LEU A 335 0.75 -12.67 -5.71
N THR A 336 1.64 -12.16 -4.86
CA THR A 336 1.38 -11.87 -3.44
C THR A 336 1.04 -10.40 -3.20
N GLU A 337 1.02 -9.60 -4.26
CA GLU A 337 0.78 -8.16 -4.21
C GLU A 337 -0.65 -7.82 -4.66
N PRO A 338 -1.22 -6.69 -4.21
CA PRO A 338 -2.60 -6.34 -4.53
C PRO A 338 -2.89 -6.25 -6.01
N MET A 339 -4.02 -6.81 -6.39
CA MET A 339 -4.67 -6.48 -7.64
C MET A 339 -5.51 -5.22 -7.47
N VAL A 340 -5.51 -4.36 -8.49
CA VAL A 340 -6.25 -3.10 -8.48
C VAL A 340 -7.16 -3.06 -9.69
N LEU A 341 -8.46 -2.96 -9.42
CA LEU A 341 -9.54 -2.96 -10.41
C LEU A 341 -10.37 -1.67 -10.27
N GLY A 342 -10.99 -1.27 -11.37
CA GLY A 342 -11.81 -0.05 -11.44
C GLY A 342 -11.48 0.82 -12.63
N ASN A 343 -12.44 1.64 -13.03
CA ASN A 343 -12.24 2.62 -14.09
C ASN A 343 -11.36 3.75 -13.57
N ALA A 344 -10.15 3.87 -14.15
CA ALA A 344 -9.22 4.96 -13.85
C ALA A 344 -9.92 6.31 -14.04
N GLN A 345 -9.76 7.22 -13.07
CA GLN A 345 -10.11 8.61 -13.28
C GLN A 345 -9.32 9.13 -14.49
N THR A 346 -10.03 9.66 -15.49
CA THR A 346 -9.40 10.48 -16.54
C THR A 346 -9.00 11.86 -16.00
N PHE A 347 -9.64 12.32 -14.90
CA PHE A 347 -9.37 13.59 -14.23
C PHE A 347 -9.68 13.47 -12.72
N GLY A 348 -8.75 13.92 -11.89
CA GLY A 348 -8.92 14.14 -10.45
C GLY A 348 -9.16 15.62 -10.17
#